data_AF-A0A246FFL5-F1
#
_entry.id   AF-A0A246FFL5-F1
#
_cell.length_a   1.000
_cell.length_b   1.000
_cell.length_c   1.000
_cell.angle_alpha   90.00
_cell.angle_beta   90.00
_cell.angle_gamma   90.00
#
_symmetry.space_group_name_H-M   'P 1'
#
loop_
_entity.id
_entity.type
_entity.pdbx_description
1 polymer ?
#
loop_
_entity_poly.entity_id
_entity_poly.type
_entity_poly.pdbx_seq_one_letter_code
_entity_poly.pdbx_strand_id
1 'polypeptide(L)'
;MLGQAVEVLVPDATGRHHEQLRESFNHHPQMRSMGAHRVLRGQRHDGSVFPVEVSLSYFYLDEELYVVAYILDTSLKQAAEQELIAQHQQVARLNAELEQKVADRTHALLTTMEQLEQRQAELAQALAAERELGELKSRFVSMA
;
A
#
# COMPACT_ATOMS: atom_id res chain seq x y z
N MET A 1 -10.27 -35.97 12.20
CA MET A 1 -10.25 -36.55 10.84
C MET A 1 -9.07 -37.49 10.70
N LEU A 2 -9.19 -38.71 11.21
CA LEU A 2 -8.19 -39.76 11.03
C LEU A 2 -8.86 -40.89 10.24
N GLY A 3 -8.14 -41.50 9.30
CA GLY A 3 -8.68 -42.53 8.41
C GLY A 3 -9.57 -42.02 7.28
N GLN A 4 -9.71 -40.70 7.12
CA GLN A 4 -10.38 -40.09 5.97
C GLN A 4 -9.37 -39.76 4.87
N ALA A 5 -9.85 -39.79 3.63
CA ALA A 5 -9.07 -39.38 2.47
C ALA A 5 -8.76 -37.86 2.55
N VAL A 6 -7.58 -37.45 2.07
CA VAL A 6 -7.09 -36.06 2.18
C VAL A 6 -8.01 -35.03 1.48
N GLU A 7 -8.85 -35.48 0.56
CA GLU A 7 -9.82 -34.69 -0.18
C GLU A 7 -10.78 -33.91 0.74
N VAL A 8 -11.02 -34.38 1.98
CA VAL A 8 -11.84 -33.64 2.96
C VAL A 8 -11.21 -32.32 3.42
N LEU A 9 -9.90 -32.16 3.23
CA LEU A 9 -9.15 -30.94 3.56
C LEU A 9 -9.05 -29.98 2.37
N VAL A 10 -9.55 -30.38 1.19
CA VAL A 10 -9.46 -29.63 -0.05
C VAL A 10 -10.84 -29.02 -0.36
N PRO A 11 -11.02 -27.70 -0.14
CA PRO A 11 -12.27 -27.03 -0.46
C PRO A 11 -12.53 -27.09 -1.97
N ASP A 12 -13.79 -27.22 -2.36
CA ASP A 12 -14.22 -27.24 -3.76
C ASP A 12 -13.46 -28.27 -4.62
N ALA A 13 -13.09 -29.43 -4.04
CA ALA A 13 -12.56 -30.55 -4.79
C ALA A 13 -13.63 -31.08 -5.76
N THR A 14 -13.77 -30.44 -6.92
CA THR A 14 -14.82 -30.76 -7.89
C THR A 14 -14.51 -32.12 -8.52
N GLY A 15 -15.38 -33.09 -8.26
CA GLY A 15 -15.25 -34.44 -8.80
C GLY A 15 -13.98 -35.16 -8.34
N ARG A 16 -13.38 -35.97 -9.22
CA ARG A 16 -12.20 -36.81 -8.93
C ARG A 16 -10.87 -36.14 -9.26
N HIS A 17 -10.84 -34.82 -9.46
CA HIS A 17 -9.62 -34.14 -9.93
C HIS A 17 -8.48 -34.24 -8.91
N HIS A 18 -8.76 -33.95 -7.62
CA HIS A 18 -7.73 -34.04 -6.59
C HIS A 18 -7.27 -35.50 -6.37
N GLU A 19 -8.20 -36.45 -6.43
CA GLU A 19 -7.89 -37.88 -6.36
C GLU A 19 -6.90 -38.30 -7.46
N GLN A 20 -7.13 -37.86 -8.72
CA GLN A 20 -6.21 -38.12 -9.82
C GLN A 20 -4.82 -37.49 -9.61
N LEU A 21 -4.75 -36.29 -9.03
CA LEU A 21 -3.48 -35.65 -8.69
C LEU A 21 -2.72 -36.43 -7.60
N ARG A 22 -3.44 -36.97 -6.61
CA ARG A 22 -2.89 -37.81 -5.55
C ARG A 22 -2.39 -39.14 -6.10
N GLU A 23 -3.17 -39.82 -6.94
CA GLU A 23 -2.77 -41.08 -7.59
C GLU A 23 -1.54 -40.88 -8.47
N SER A 24 -1.51 -39.81 -9.26
CA SER A 24 -0.36 -39.46 -10.10
C SER A 24 0.91 -39.23 -9.25
N PHE A 25 0.79 -38.51 -8.14
CA PHE A 25 1.89 -38.33 -7.20
C PHE A 25 2.38 -39.66 -6.60
N ASN A 26 1.46 -40.55 -6.19
CA ASN A 26 1.83 -41.84 -5.63
C ASN A 26 2.56 -42.73 -6.66
N HIS A 27 2.22 -42.61 -7.95
CA HIS A 27 2.87 -43.37 -9.00
C HIS A 27 4.28 -42.83 -9.35
N HIS A 28 4.47 -41.51 -9.25
CA HIS A 28 5.74 -40.84 -9.52
C HIS A 28 6.05 -39.77 -8.45
N PRO A 29 6.46 -40.18 -7.24
CA PRO A 29 6.59 -39.24 -6.13
C PRO A 29 7.80 -38.33 -6.31
N GLN A 30 7.57 -37.03 -6.11
CA GLN A 30 8.61 -36.00 -6.19
C GLN A 30 8.38 -34.96 -5.08
N MET A 31 9.45 -34.39 -4.52
CA MET A 31 9.29 -33.26 -3.61
C MET A 31 8.62 -32.10 -4.37
N ARG A 32 7.51 -31.60 -3.84
CA ARG A 32 6.70 -30.58 -4.52
C ARG A 32 6.23 -29.52 -3.52
N SER A 33 6.65 -28.28 -3.75
CA SER A 33 5.99 -27.12 -3.13
C SER A 33 4.77 -26.72 -3.97
N MET A 34 3.65 -26.48 -3.30
CA MET A 34 2.39 -26.08 -3.89
C MET A 34 2.00 -24.71 -3.32
N GLY A 35 1.59 -23.80 -4.21
CA GLY A 35 1.21 -22.43 -3.82
C GLY A 35 2.05 -21.33 -4.46
N ALA A 36 3.12 -21.67 -5.19
CA ALA A 36 4.02 -20.68 -5.80
C ALA A 36 3.35 -19.78 -6.87
N HIS A 37 2.27 -20.24 -7.50
CA HIS A 37 1.60 -19.51 -8.60
C HIS A 37 0.10 -19.28 -8.36
N ARG A 38 -0.44 -19.78 -7.24
CA ARG A 38 -1.85 -19.62 -6.89
C ARG A 38 -2.01 -19.73 -5.39
N VAL A 39 -2.92 -18.95 -4.82
CA VAL A 39 -3.33 -19.13 -3.43
C VAL A 39 -4.07 -20.47 -3.34
N LEU A 40 -3.50 -21.40 -2.58
CA LEU A 40 -4.21 -22.62 -2.22
C LEU A 40 -5.09 -22.34 -1.02
N ARG A 41 -6.16 -23.11 -0.91
CA ARG A 41 -7.09 -23.03 0.21
C ARG A 41 -7.20 -24.42 0.82
N GLY A 42 -7.24 -24.46 2.14
CA GLY A 42 -7.51 -25.65 2.94
C GLY A 42 -8.83 -25.50 3.68
N GLN A 43 -9.45 -26.62 4.00
CA GLN A 43 -10.69 -26.69 4.76
C GLN A 43 -10.40 -27.25 6.16
N ARG A 44 -10.86 -26.54 7.19
CA ARG A 44 -10.81 -27.01 8.59
C ARG A 44 -11.92 -28.02 8.85
N HIS A 45 -11.81 -28.71 9.98
CA HIS A 45 -12.84 -29.65 10.44
C HIS A 45 -14.24 -29.02 10.61
N ASP A 46 -14.30 -27.72 10.92
CA ASP A 46 -15.55 -26.96 11.08
C ASP A 46 -16.11 -26.44 9.74
N GLY A 47 -15.45 -26.75 8.61
CA GLY A 47 -15.82 -26.31 7.28
C GLY A 47 -15.28 -24.93 6.88
N SER A 48 -14.64 -24.19 7.79
CA SER A 48 -14.02 -22.91 7.45
C SER A 48 -12.85 -23.10 6.48
N VAL A 49 -12.71 -22.16 5.55
CA VAL A 49 -11.71 -22.20 4.49
C VAL A 49 -10.66 -21.11 4.70
N PHE A 50 -9.39 -21.49 4.65
CA PHE A 50 -8.28 -20.59 4.93
C PHE A 50 -7.16 -20.76 3.88
N PRO A 51 -6.39 -19.70 3.58
CA PRO A 51 -5.26 -19.81 2.68
C PRO A 51 -4.16 -20.68 3.27
N VAL A 52 -3.57 -21.52 2.43
CA VAL A 52 -2.51 -22.45 2.82
C VAL A 52 -1.35 -22.45 1.85
N GLU A 53 -0.16 -22.71 2.36
CA GLU A 53 1.00 -23.15 1.58
C GLU A 53 1.25 -24.63 1.91
N VAL A 54 1.51 -25.46 0.90
CA VAL A 54 1.67 -26.91 1.13
C VAL A 54 2.96 -27.41 0.51
N SER A 55 3.74 -28.14 1.28
CA SER A 55 4.94 -28.84 0.81
C SER A 55 4.76 -30.35 0.95
N LEU A 56 4.90 -31.07 -0.14
CA LEU A 56 4.86 -32.53 -0.17
C LEU A 56 6.29 -33.08 -0.16
N SER A 57 6.55 -33.98 0.79
CA SER A 57 7.70 -34.86 0.78
C SER A 57 7.24 -36.31 0.82
N TYR A 58 8.16 -37.23 0.54
CA TYR A 58 7.87 -38.65 0.60
C TYR A 58 9.11 -39.41 1.04
N PHE A 59 8.90 -40.61 1.55
CA PHE A 59 9.96 -41.56 1.87
C PHE A 59 9.43 -42.99 1.73
N TYR A 60 10.34 -43.95 1.65
CA TYR A 60 10.00 -45.37 1.67
C TYR A 60 10.40 -45.99 3.00
N LEU A 61 9.55 -46.85 3.54
CA LEU A 61 9.83 -47.69 4.70
C LEU A 61 9.29 -49.08 4.39
N ASP A 62 10.15 -50.11 4.48
CA ASP A 62 9.79 -51.50 4.16
C ASP A 62 9.10 -51.65 2.79
N GLU A 63 9.64 -50.96 1.78
CA GLU A 63 9.11 -50.88 0.39
C GLU A 63 7.75 -50.18 0.23
N GLU A 64 7.14 -49.71 1.32
CA GLU A 64 5.91 -48.93 1.28
C GLU A 64 6.19 -47.43 1.13
N LEU A 65 5.40 -46.76 0.29
CA LEU A 65 5.47 -45.31 0.08
C LEU A 65 4.72 -44.56 1.18
N TYR A 66 5.43 -43.66 1.87
CA TYR A 66 4.86 -42.71 2.80
C TYR A 66 4.93 -41.30 2.20
N VAL A 67 3.80 -40.60 2.19
CA VAL A 67 3.69 -39.21 1.74
C VAL A 67 3.40 -38.31 2.94
N VAL A 68 4.18 -37.25 3.09
CA VAL A 68 4.02 -36.26 4.15
C VAL A 68 3.67 -34.92 3.52
N ALA A 69 2.55 -34.34 3.98
CA ALA A 69 2.15 -32.99 3.62
C ALA A 69 2.40 -32.05 4.80
N TYR A 70 3.24 -31.05 4.59
CA TYR A 70 3.39 -29.91 5.49
C TYR A 70 2.44 -28.81 5.03
N ILE A 71 1.46 -28.47 5.86
CA ILE A 71 0.44 -27.46 5.57
C ILE A 71 0.67 -26.27 6.49
N LEU A 72 0.97 -25.11 5.92
CA LEU A 72 1.11 -23.85 6.65
C LEU A 72 -0.11 -22.99 6.41
N ASP A 73 -0.75 -22.55 7.49
CA ASP A 73 -1.77 -21.50 7.45
C ASP A 73 -1.12 -20.15 7.17
N THR A 74 -1.49 -19.50 6.06
CA THR A 74 -0.93 -18.21 5.66
C THR A 74 -1.87 -17.03 5.90
N SER A 75 -2.95 -17.23 6.67
CA SER A 75 -3.96 -16.18 6.93
C SER A 75 -3.35 -14.92 7.55
N LEU A 76 -2.51 -15.09 8.57
CA LEU A 76 -1.85 -13.97 9.25
C LEU A 76 -0.85 -13.25 8.33
N LYS A 77 -0.10 -14.02 7.52
CA LYS A 77 0.86 -13.49 6.55
C LYS A 77 0.13 -12.62 5.51
N GLN A 78 -0.96 -13.13 4.93
CA GLN A 78 -1.75 -12.39 3.95
C GLN A 78 -2.43 -11.16 4.54
N ALA A 79 -2.97 -11.25 5.75
CA ALA A 79 -3.58 -10.09 6.43
C ALA A 79 -2.55 -8.98 6.69
N ALA A 80 -1.34 -9.34 7.15
CA ALA A 80 -0.26 -8.38 7.37
C ALA A 80 0.22 -7.74 6.06
N GLU A 81 0.32 -8.52 4.98
CA GLU A 81 0.67 -8.00 3.65
C GLU A 81 -0.38 -7.02 3.12
N GLN A 82 -1.66 -7.34 3.27
CA GLN A 82 -2.76 -6.45 2.88
C GLN A 82 -2.76 -5.14 3.67
N GLU A 83 -2.54 -5.22 4.99
CA GLU A 83 -2.43 -4.04 5.85
C GLU A 83 -1.24 -3.17 5.42
N LEU A 84 -0.09 -3.77 5.13
CA LEU A 84 1.08 -3.04 4.66
C LEU A 84 0.81 -2.32 3.32
N ILE A 85 0.13 -2.99 2.38
CA ILE A 85 -0.27 -2.38 1.10
C ILE A 85 -1.21 -1.19 1.33
N ALA A 86 -2.20 -1.35 2.21
CA ALA A 86 -3.15 -0.28 2.54
C ALA A 86 -2.44 0.93 3.17
N GLN A 87 -1.50 0.70 4.09
CA GLN A 87 -0.70 1.75 4.70
C GLN A 87 0.17 2.49 3.67
N HIS A 88 0.82 1.78 2.76
CA HIS A 88 1.59 2.41 1.68
C HIS A 88 0.72 3.29 0.77
N GLN A 89 -0.46 2.82 0.41
CA GLN A 89 -1.41 3.60 -0.38
C GLN A 89 -1.86 4.86 0.37
N GLN A 90 -2.11 4.74 1.68
CA GLN A 90 -2.50 5.88 2.50
C GLN A 90 -1.38 6.93 2.59
N VAL A 91 -0.13 6.50 2.81
CA VAL A 91 1.03 7.40 2.83
C VAL A 91 1.20 8.10 1.48
N ALA A 92 1.10 7.36 0.37
CA ALA A 92 1.19 7.94 -0.97
C ALA A 92 0.12 9.01 -1.21
N ARG A 93 -1.12 8.76 -0.77
CA ARG A 93 -2.22 9.73 -0.86
C ARG A 93 -1.94 10.99 -0.03
N LEU A 94 -1.52 10.82 1.23
CA LEU A 94 -1.22 11.93 2.12
C LEU A 94 -0.04 12.77 1.62
N ASN A 95 0.97 12.14 1.02
CA ASN A 95 2.09 12.85 0.42
C ASN A 95 1.63 13.71 -0.76
N ALA A 96 0.81 13.16 -1.67
CA ALA A 96 0.26 13.93 -2.78
C ALA A 96 -0.62 15.11 -2.31
N GLU A 97 -1.45 14.89 -1.28
CA GLU A 97 -2.23 15.96 -0.66
C GLU A 97 -1.35 17.05 -0.03
N LEU A 98 -0.25 16.65 0.62
CA LEU A 98 0.69 17.58 1.24
C LEU A 98 1.45 18.39 0.18
N GLU A 99 1.93 17.74 -0.88
CA GLU A 99 2.60 18.39 -2.01
C GLU A 99 1.70 19.44 -2.65
N GLN A 100 0.42 19.11 -2.89
CA GLN A 100 -0.54 20.08 -3.41
C GLN A 100 -0.72 21.27 -2.46
N LYS A 101 -0.89 21.02 -1.15
CA LYS A 101 -1.02 22.10 -0.15
C LYS A 101 0.22 22.99 -0.09
N VAL A 102 1.41 22.40 -0.23
CA VAL A 102 2.68 23.16 -0.28
C VAL A 102 2.73 24.02 -1.53
N ALA A 103 2.36 23.48 -2.69
CA ALA A 103 2.30 24.23 -3.94
C ALA A 103 1.31 25.42 -3.83
N ASP A 104 0.09 25.17 -3.35
CA ASP A 104 -0.95 26.19 -3.20
C ASP A 104 -0.51 27.31 -2.24
N ARG A 105 0.08 26.94 -1.09
CA ARG A 105 0.58 27.92 -0.11
C ARG A 105 1.77 28.70 -0.64
N THR A 106 2.67 28.05 -1.35
CA THR A 106 3.84 28.72 -1.95
C THR A 106 3.38 29.73 -2.98
N HIS A 107 2.42 29.35 -3.82
CA HIS A 107 1.82 30.26 -4.79
C HIS A 107 1.15 31.46 -4.10
N ALA A 108 0.33 31.23 -3.06
CA ALA A 108 -0.30 32.30 -2.30
C ALA A 108 0.71 33.24 -1.60
N LEU A 109 1.83 32.71 -1.11
CA LEU A 109 2.90 33.52 -0.52
C LEU A 109 3.59 34.40 -1.57
N LEU A 110 3.91 33.84 -2.72
CA LEU A 110 4.55 34.59 -3.82
C LEU A 110 3.65 35.74 -4.30
N THR A 111 2.35 35.49 -4.47
CA THR A 111 1.41 36.57 -4.86
C THR A 111 1.27 37.63 -3.78
N THR A 112 1.27 37.25 -2.50
CA THR A 112 1.22 38.21 -1.39
C THR A 112 2.51 39.05 -1.31
N MET A 113 3.67 38.44 -1.55
CA MET A 113 4.95 39.16 -1.61
C MET A 113 4.96 40.20 -2.72
N GLU A 114 4.51 39.84 -3.92
CA GLU A 114 4.40 40.76 -5.06
C GLU A 114 3.48 41.95 -4.74
N GLN A 115 2.33 41.68 -4.10
CA GLN A 115 1.42 42.74 -3.66
C GLN A 115 2.04 43.68 -2.62
N LEU A 116 2.82 43.14 -1.67
CA LEU A 116 3.48 43.94 -0.65
C LEU A 116 4.59 44.81 -1.24
N GLU A 117 5.38 44.28 -2.18
CA GLU A 117 6.40 45.04 -2.88
C GLU A 117 5.78 46.20 -3.66
N GLN A 118 4.67 45.95 -4.36
CA GLN A 118 3.95 46.99 -5.09
C GLN A 118 3.40 48.07 -4.15
N ARG A 119 2.78 47.67 -3.03
CA ARG A 119 2.29 48.62 -2.01
C ARG A 119 3.42 49.44 -1.39
N GLN A 120 4.58 48.83 -1.14
CA GLN A 120 5.76 49.53 -0.63
C GLN A 120 6.26 50.59 -1.62
N ALA A 121 6.32 50.26 -2.92
CA ALA A 121 6.72 51.19 -3.97
C ALA A 121 5.75 52.38 -4.09
N GLU A 122 4.44 52.12 -4.06
CA GLU A 122 3.41 53.17 -4.08
C GLU A 122 3.51 54.11 -2.86
N LEU A 123 3.68 53.56 -1.66
CA LEU A 123 3.87 54.33 -0.43
C LEU A 123 5.14 55.19 -0.48
N ALA A 124 6.24 54.65 -1.00
CA ALA A 124 7.49 55.39 -1.15
C ALA A 124 7.33 56.60 -2.10
N GLN A 125 6.62 56.42 -3.22
CA GLN A 125 6.31 57.52 -4.14
C GLN A 125 5.39 58.58 -3.52
N ALA A 126 4.33 58.15 -2.84
CA ALA A 126 3.40 59.07 -2.18
C ALA A 126 4.09 59.91 -1.09
N LEU A 127 4.96 59.30 -0.28
CA LEU A 127 5.73 59.99 0.76
C LEU A 127 6.71 61.00 0.16
N ALA A 128 7.36 60.67 -0.97
CA ALA A 128 8.26 61.59 -1.66
C ALA A 128 7.49 62.83 -2.17
N ALA A 129 6.32 62.63 -2.78
CA ALA A 129 5.47 63.71 -3.26
C ALA A 129 4.97 64.62 -2.12
N GLU A 130 4.59 64.03 -0.97
CA GLU A 130 4.16 64.81 0.21
C GLU A 130 5.30 65.71 0.73
N ARG A 131 6.53 65.19 0.80
CA ARG A 131 7.71 65.97 1.23
C ARG A 131 7.99 67.16 0.31
N GLU A 132 7.99 66.95 -1.00
CA GLU A 132 8.18 68.04 -1.97
C GLU A 132 7.10 69.12 -1.83
N LEU A 133 5.85 68.72 -1.67
CA LEU A 133 4.72 69.64 -1.52
C LEU A 133 4.79 70.42 -0.19
N GLY A 134 5.26 69.77 0.87
CA GLY A 134 5.58 70.40 2.15
C GLY A 134 6.70 71.43 2.04
N GLU A 135 7.79 71.10 1.36
CA GLU A 135 8.91 72.04 1.11
C GLU A 135 8.46 73.25 0.29
N LEU A 136 7.68 73.03 -0.77
CA LEU A 136 7.10 74.10 -1.59
C LEU A 136 6.23 75.04 -0.74
N LYS A 137 5.30 74.49 0.06
CA LYS A 137 4.47 75.29 0.98
C LYS A 137 5.32 76.08 1.96
N SER A 138 6.37 75.47 2.53
CA SER A 138 7.27 76.16 3.46
C SER A 138 7.99 77.34 2.81
N ARG A 139 8.46 77.19 1.56
CA ARG A 139 9.10 78.28 0.80
C ARG A 139 8.12 79.41 0.47
N PHE A 140 6.88 79.07 0.10
CA PHE A 140 5.84 80.07 -0.17
C PHE A 140 5.48 80.88 1.07
N VAL A 141 5.37 80.25 2.23
CA VAL A 141 5.05 80.93 3.50
C VAL A 141 6.21 81.79 4.02
N SER A 142 7.45 81.50 3.63
CA SER A 142 8.63 82.30 4.05
C SER A 142 8.99 83.45 3.09
N MET A 143 8.30 83.59 1.96
CA MET A 143 8.43 84.71 1.01
C MET A 143 7.32 85.77 1.13
N ALA A 144 6.28 85.53 1.94
CA ALA A 144 5.20 86.48 2.25
C ALA A 144 5.48 87.21 3.57
#